data_AF-A0A960WX45-F1
#
_entry.id   AF-A0A960WX45-F1
#
_cell.length_a   1.000
_cell.length_b   1.000
_cell.length_c   1.000
_cell.angle_alpha   90.00
_cell.angle_beta   90.00
_cell.angle_gamma   90.00
#
_symmetry.space_group_name_H-M   'P 1'
#
loop_
_entity.id
_entity.type
_entity.pdbx_description
1 polymer ?
#
loop_
_entity_poly.entity_id
_entity_poly.type
_entity_poly.pdbx_seq_one_letter_code
_entity_poly.pdbx_strand_id
1 'polypeptide(L)' 'MSSLCLQFDEVGPPARVLHLAQHPQPKLGPHDVRVTMRYAPINPADLNFIEGHYGRIP' A
#
# COMPACT_ATOMS: atom_id res chain seq x y z
N MET A 1 -10.99 -12.52 -10.40
CA MET A 1 -10.24 -12.89 -9.19
C MET A 1 -9.85 -11.61 -8.47
N SER A 2 -10.01 -11.55 -7.15
CA SER A 2 -9.62 -10.40 -6.31
C SER A 2 -8.36 -10.72 -5.50
N SER A 3 -7.63 -9.68 -5.10
CA SER A 3 -6.48 -9.77 -4.18
C SER A 3 -6.75 -8.89 -2.96
N LEU A 4 -6.18 -9.24 -1.80
CA LEU A 4 -6.25 -8.40 -0.62
C LEU A 4 -5.10 -7.38 -0.62
N CYS A 5 -5.36 -6.20 -0.08
CA CYS A 5 -4.36 -5.15 0.12
C CYS A 5 -4.72 -4.29 1.34
N LEU A 6 -3.70 -3.69 1.96
CA LEU A 6 -3.90 -2.65 2.96
C LEU A 6 -4.06 -1.30 2.25
N GLN A 7 -5.09 -0.53 2.63
CA GLN A 7 -5.44 0.76 2.02
C GLN A 7 -5.71 1.82 3.07
N PHE A 8 -5.55 3.09 2.70
CA PHE A 8 -5.90 4.28 3.48
C PHE A 8 -6.29 5.41 2.52
N ASP A 9 -7.36 6.13 2.83
CA ASP A 9 -7.87 7.24 2.00
C ASP A 9 -7.41 8.62 2.51
N GLU A 10 -6.92 8.66 3.75
CA GLU A 10 -6.40 9.85 4.41
C GLU A 10 -5.12 9.52 5.18
N VAL A 11 -4.23 10.51 5.31
CA VAL A 11 -3.00 10.36 6.09
C VAL A 11 -3.27 10.41 7.58
N GLY A 12 -2.53 9.63 8.37
CA GLY A 12 -2.68 9.64 9.82
C GLY A 12 -2.03 8.44 10.50
N PRO A 13 -2.25 8.25 11.82
CA PRO A 13 -1.72 7.12 12.56
C PRO A 13 -2.13 5.80 11.88
N PRO A 14 -1.18 4.91 11.50
CA PRO A 14 -1.48 3.73 10.69
C PRO A 14 -2.55 2.81 11.29
N ALA A 15 -2.59 2.69 12.62
CA ALA A 15 -3.58 1.91 13.35
C ALA A 15 -5.02 2.45 13.25
N ARG A 16 -5.21 3.69 12.77
CA ARG A 16 -6.53 4.33 12.60
C ARG A 16 -6.97 4.37 11.15
N VAL A 17 -6.04 4.59 10.23
CA VAL A 17 -6.36 4.87 8.82
C VAL A 17 -6.27 3.64 7.91
N LEU A 18 -5.46 2.63 8.30
CA LEU A 18 -5.32 1.41 7.50
C LEU A 18 -6.51 0.48 7.67
N HIS A 19 -6.99 -0.06 6.55
CA HIS A 19 -7.95 -1.14 6.52
C HIS A 19 -7.59 -2.17 5.45
N LEU A 20 -8.05 -3.41 5.64
CA LEU A 20 -7.87 -4.49 4.67
C LEU A 20 -9.01 -4.44 3.65
N ALA A 21 -8.66 -4.32 2.37
CA ALA A 21 -9.62 -4.24 1.28
C ALA A 21 -9.39 -5.31 0.21
N GLN A 22 -10.47 -5.72 -0.46
CA GLN A 22 -10.39 -6.53 -1.67
C GLN A 22 -10.28 -5.62 -2.89
N HIS A 23 -9.27 -5.86 -3.72
CA HIS A 23 -9.02 -5.14 -4.95
C HIS A 23 -9.19 -6.07 -6.16
N PRO A 24 -9.90 -5.65 -7.23
CA PRO A 24 -9.94 -6.42 -8.46
C PRO A 24 -8.54 -6.50 -9.08
N GLN A 25 -8.22 -7.64 -9.69
CA GLN A 25 -6.96 -7.76 -10.42
C GLN A 25 -6.95 -6.84 -11.65
N PRO A 26 -5.93 -5.97 -11.81
CA PRO A 26 -5.85 -5.10 -12.96
C PRO A 26 -5.55 -5.89 -14.24
N LYS A 27 -5.98 -5.35 -15.39
CA LYS A 27 -5.55 -5.82 -16.71
C LYS A 27 -4.06 -5.48 -16.88
N LEU A 28 -3.30 -6.43 -17.41
CA LEU A 28 -1.87 -6.26 -17.68
C LEU A 28 -1.67 -5.65 -19.06
N GLY A 29 -0.79 -4.65 -19.16
CA GLY A 29 -0.26 -4.14 -20.41
C GLY A 29 0.87 -5.02 -20.98
N PRO A 30 1.42 -4.65 -22.16
CA PRO A 30 2.43 -5.46 -22.85
C PRO A 30 3.73 -5.72 -22.06
N HIS A 31 4.04 -4.88 -21.08
CA HIS A 31 5.27 -4.97 -20.28
C HIS A 31 5.01 -5.19 -18.79
N ASP A 32 3.76 -5.43 -18.39
CA ASP A 32 3.43 -5.67 -17.00
C ASP A 32 3.63 -7.15 -16.64
N VAL A 33 4.02 -7.39 -15.39
CA VAL A 33 4.08 -8.73 -14.81
C VAL A 33 3.16 -8.83 -13.60
N ARG A 34 2.62 -10.02 -13.36
CA ARG A 34 1.84 -10.30 -12.15
C ARG A 34 2.70 -11.06 -11.14
N VAL A 35 2.82 -10.49 -9.95
CA VAL A 35 3.53 -11.10 -8.82
C VAL A 35 2.54 -11.55 -7.75
N THR A 36 2.93 -12.58 -7.00
CA THR A 36 2.26 -12.96 -5.76
C THR A 36 3.22 -12.65 -4.62
N MET A 37 2.92 -11.60 -3.85
CA MET A 37 3.76 -11.17 -2.73
C MET A 37 3.87 -12.31 -1.70
N ARG A 38 5.10 -12.67 -1.32
CA ARG A 38 5.36 -13.69 -0.27
C ARG A 38 5.55 -13.05 1.10
N TYR A 39 6.29 -11.94 1.14
CA TYR A 39 6.62 -11.18 2.34
C TYR A 39 6.71 -9.70 1.99
N ALA A 40 6.37 -8.84 2.94
CA ALA A 40 6.58 -7.40 2.87
C ALA A 40 6.95 -6.91 4.27
N PRO A 41 8.18 -6.37 4.50
CA PRO A 41 8.55 -5.83 5.80
C PRO A 41 7.77 -4.54 6.09
N ILE A 42 7.64 -4.22 7.38
CA ILE A 42 7.15 -2.91 7.82
C ILE A 42 8.38 -2.10 8.24
N ASN A 43 8.73 -1.08 7.46
CA ASN A 43 9.87 -0.19 7.71
C ASN A 43 9.39 1.17 8.25
N PRO A 44 10.27 1.95 8.90
CA PRO A 44 9.95 3.31 9.32
C PRO A 44 9.49 4.22 8.16
N ALA A 45 10.04 4.04 6.96
CA ALA A 45 9.65 4.77 5.76
C ALA A 45 8.18 4.56 5.39
N ASP A 46 7.67 3.34 5.54
CA ASP A 46 6.29 2.99 5.21
C ASP A 46 5.31 3.70 6.15
N LEU A 47 5.64 3.74 7.45
CA LEU A 47 4.86 4.45 8.46
C LEU A 47 4.86 5.96 8.21
N ASN A 48 6.03 6.54 7.93
CA ASN A 48 6.14 7.95 7.57
C ASN A 48 5.31 8.28 6.33
N PHE A 49 5.19 7.37 5.37
CA PHE A 49 4.38 7.60 4.16
C PHE A 49 2.89 7.67 4.50
N ILE A 50 2.39 6.72 5.30
CA ILE A 50 1.00 6.66 5.75
C ILE A 50 0.64 7.85 6.65
N GLU A 51 1.57 8.28 7.51
CA GLU A 51 1.43 9.47 8.36
C GLU A 51 1.59 10.78 7.56
N GLY A 52 1.96 10.69 6.27
CA GLY A 52 2.15 11.83 5.38
C GLY A 52 3.47 12.57 5.57
N HIS A 53 4.37 12.09 6.42
CA HIS A 53 5.67 12.68 6.75
C HIS A 53 6.80 12.34 5.77
N TYR A 54 6.62 11.34 4.91
CA TYR A 54 7.65 10.88 3.98
C TYR A 54 7.98 11.89 2.88
N GLY A 55 9.26 12.08 2.57
CA GLY A 55 9.72 12.94 1.48
C GLY A 55 9.51 14.45 1.68
N ARG A 56 9.08 14.89 2.87
CA ARG A 56 9.05 16.31 3.23
C ARG A 56 10.48 16.83 3.35
N ILE A 57 10.85 17.77 2.49
CA ILE A 57 12.03 18.65 2.64
C ILE A 57 11.48 19.96 3.24
N PRO A 58 12.17 20.60 4.19
CA PRO A 58 11.71 21.87 4.78
C PRO A 58 11.32 22.92 3.75
#